data_AF-A0A661D769-F1
#
_entry.id   AF-A0A661D769-F1
#
_cell.length_a   1.000
_cell.length_b   1.000
_cell.length_c   1.000
_cell.angle_alpha   90.00
_cell.angle_beta   90.00
_cell.angle_gamma   90.00
#
_symmetry.space_group_name_H-M   'P 1'
#
loop_
_entity.id
_entity.type
_entity.pdbx_description
1 polymer ?
#
loop_
_entity_poly.entity_id
_entity_poly.type
_entity_poly.pdbx_seq_one_letter_code
_entity_poly.pdbx_strand_id
1 'polypeptide(L)'
;MAQTGRNEPCPCGSGKKYKKCCLEQEQSTARNTAAGVSTELQQAMDGHEFNSLEEAQAFTDNFMGQRNQKPSDDFHGLSPEQMHHVLNFPFTSPHLVDFPEKLESLPDAPILSLLTLLVEAIGEKGLKPTAKGNLPRNFCREAALAYWDEETYKRYTRFGNVNKEEDFFELHVTRVVVELAGLIRKYKGRFILSRECRRLLSNDGLQSIYPRLLKVYAEQFNWGYRDGYAEAPFIQHAFLFSLYLINRYGDDWRPAAFYEDNFLQAFPAVLDEVEHYPDCPPDWAFRSCYTLRTLVNFADFMGLAKVERVDGKKLYEYNYRVKKLPLLNLALHWNVLM
;
A
#
# COMPACT_ATOMS: atom_id res chain seq x y z
N MET A 1 8.53 38.06 -7.25
CA MET A 1 8.37 37.34 -5.97
C MET A 1 9.74 37.27 -5.30
N ALA A 2 9.84 37.56 -4.00
CA ALA A 2 11.12 37.49 -3.30
C ALA A 2 11.66 36.06 -3.33
N GLN A 3 12.86 35.86 -3.88
CA GLN A 3 13.54 34.57 -3.86
C GLN A 3 13.91 34.23 -2.41
N THR A 4 13.29 33.18 -1.85
CA THR A 4 13.62 32.68 -0.52
C THR A 4 15.12 32.36 -0.45
N GLY A 5 15.80 32.90 0.54
CA GLY A 5 17.23 32.68 0.70
C GLY A 5 17.53 31.20 0.96
N ARG A 6 18.55 30.63 0.30
CA ARG A 6 18.93 29.21 0.43
C ARG A 6 19.02 28.70 1.88
N ASN A 7 19.40 29.53 2.84
CA ASN A 7 19.54 29.15 4.24
C ASN A 7 18.33 29.50 5.13
N GLU A 8 17.31 30.16 4.58
CA GLU A 8 16.09 30.54 5.31
C GLU A 8 15.18 29.33 5.56
N PRO A 9 14.29 29.39 6.56
CA PRO A 9 13.24 28.39 6.74
C PRO A 9 12.42 28.22 5.46
N CYS A 10 12.17 26.97 5.09
CA CYS A 10 11.46 26.63 3.87
C CYS A 10 10.00 27.10 3.94
N PRO A 11 9.47 27.79 2.91
CA PRO A 11 8.13 28.37 2.94
C PRO A 11 7.01 27.33 2.94
N CYS A 12 7.31 26.06 2.63
CA CYS A 12 6.36 24.95 2.74
C CYS A 12 5.99 24.57 4.20
N GLY A 13 6.61 25.21 5.20
CA GLY A 13 6.30 24.96 6.61
C GLY A 13 7.01 23.73 7.20
N SER A 14 7.95 23.12 6.48
CA SER A 14 8.68 21.92 6.95
C SER A 14 9.65 22.14 8.12
N GLY A 15 9.93 23.40 8.48
CA GLY A 15 10.93 23.76 9.50
C GLY A 15 12.39 23.52 9.09
N LYS A 16 12.65 22.98 7.89
CA LYS A 16 14.01 22.79 7.33
C LYS A 16 14.48 24.06 6.61
N LYS A 17 15.79 24.19 6.35
CA LYS A 17 16.32 25.25 5.47
C LYS A 17 15.84 25.02 4.04
N TYR A 18 15.53 26.07 3.28
CA TYR A 18 15.01 25.99 1.90
C TYR A 18 15.89 25.12 0.99
N LYS A 19 17.22 25.24 1.10
CA LYS A 19 18.18 24.40 0.37
C LYS A 19 18.17 22.90 0.70
N LYS A 20 17.58 22.52 1.83
CA LYS A 20 17.47 21.12 2.31
C LYS A 20 16.02 20.62 2.29
N CYS A 21 15.18 21.27 1.50
CA CYS A 21 13.76 21.00 1.42
C CYS A 21 13.30 21.26 -0.02
N CYS A 22 12.44 22.25 -0.27
CA CYS A 22 11.84 22.46 -1.59
C CYS A 22 12.87 22.71 -2.69
N LEU A 23 14.01 23.35 -2.43
CA LEU A 23 15.04 23.53 -3.47
C LEU A 23 15.74 22.21 -3.86
N GLU A 24 15.94 21.31 -2.90
CA GLU A 24 16.56 20.00 -3.14
C GLU A 24 15.58 19.09 -3.87
N GLN A 25 14.30 19.15 -3.49
CA GLN A 25 13.19 18.52 -4.22
C GLN A 25 13.06 19.06 -5.64
N GLU A 26 13.05 20.38 -5.85
CA GLU A 26 13.01 21.00 -7.18
C GLU A 26 14.17 20.50 -8.07
N GLN A 27 15.37 20.33 -7.49
CA GLN A 27 16.54 19.84 -8.21
C GLN A 27 16.50 18.33 -8.49
N SER A 28 15.98 17.51 -7.58
CA SER A 28 15.79 16.07 -7.81
C SER A 28 14.70 15.81 -8.84
N THR A 29 13.55 16.49 -8.71
CA THR A 29 12.45 16.42 -9.67
C THR A 29 12.91 16.86 -11.06
N ALA A 30 13.68 17.94 -11.18
CA ALA A 30 14.22 18.39 -12.46
C ALA A 30 15.13 17.34 -13.12
N ARG A 31 15.99 16.65 -12.35
CA ARG A 31 16.88 15.58 -12.85
C ARG A 31 16.13 14.34 -13.36
N ASN A 32 14.93 14.08 -12.85
CA ASN A 32 14.15 12.89 -13.19
C ASN A 32 13.02 13.15 -14.21
N THR A 33 12.87 14.39 -14.67
CA THR A 33 11.98 14.72 -15.79
C THR A 33 12.60 14.35 -17.13
N ALA A 34 11.76 14.15 -18.15
CA ALA A 34 12.20 13.99 -19.53
C ALA A 34 13.11 15.14 -20.01
N ALA A 35 12.88 16.36 -19.51
CA ALA A 35 13.73 17.51 -19.79
C ALA A 35 15.13 17.40 -19.15
N GLY A 36 15.21 16.90 -17.90
CA GLY A 36 16.48 16.62 -17.23
C GLY A 36 17.28 15.53 -17.95
N VAL A 37 16.62 14.43 -18.30
CA VAL A 37 17.22 13.31 -19.06
C VAL A 37 17.73 13.79 -20.41
N SER A 38 16.93 14.58 -21.15
CA SER A 38 17.36 15.15 -22.43
C SER A 38 18.57 16.06 -22.28
N THR A 39 18.66 16.84 -21.21
CA THR A 39 19.80 17.74 -20.96
C THR A 39 21.07 16.95 -20.63
N GLU A 40 20.98 15.92 -19.79
CA GLU A 40 22.12 15.06 -19.46
C GLU A 40 22.60 14.27 -20.68
N LEU A 41 21.68 13.75 -21.50
CA LEU A 41 22.03 13.06 -22.74
C LEU A 41 22.76 14.03 -23.69
N GLN A 42 22.27 15.26 -23.83
CA GLN A 42 22.90 16.27 -24.68
C GLN A 42 24.32 16.61 -24.19
N GLN A 43 24.53 16.74 -22.88
CA GLN A 43 25.85 16.91 -22.28
C GLN A 43 26.77 15.69 -22.47
N ALA A 44 26.22 14.47 -22.43
CA ALA A 44 26.99 13.25 -22.66
C ALA A 44 27.39 13.09 -24.13
N MET A 45 26.59 13.65 -25.05
CA MET A 45 26.89 13.70 -26.48
C MET A 45 27.87 14.83 -26.83
N ASP A 46 27.98 15.88 -26.01
CA ASP A 46 28.93 16.98 -26.21
C ASP A 46 30.37 16.44 -26.15
N GLY A 47 31.02 16.38 -27.32
CA GLY A 47 32.39 15.87 -27.48
C GLY A 47 32.48 14.44 -28.02
N HIS A 48 31.37 13.83 -28.44
CA HIS A 48 31.37 12.59 -29.22
C HIS A 48 31.05 12.90 -30.68
N GLU A 49 31.90 12.44 -31.60
CA GLU A 49 31.61 12.44 -33.04
C GLU A 49 31.08 11.06 -33.42
N PHE A 50 29.83 11.01 -33.91
CA PHE A 50 29.20 9.78 -34.39
C PHE A 50 29.43 9.61 -35.88
N ASN A 51 29.96 8.46 -36.29
CA ASN A 51 30.23 8.15 -37.70
C ASN A 51 29.00 7.59 -38.43
N SER A 52 27.95 7.20 -37.69
CA SER A 52 26.66 6.76 -38.24
C SER A 52 25.50 7.00 -37.26
N LEU A 53 24.28 6.96 -37.80
CA LEU A 53 23.04 6.96 -37.01
C LEU A 53 22.96 5.75 -36.06
N GLU A 54 23.50 4.61 -36.48
CA GLU A 54 23.54 3.39 -35.68
C GLU A 54 24.45 3.55 -34.45
N GLU A 55 25.58 4.24 -34.62
CA GLU A 55 26.50 4.56 -33.51
C GLU A 55 25.85 5.51 -32.50
N ALA A 56 25.14 6.54 -32.98
CA ALA A 56 24.40 7.46 -32.12
C ALA A 56 23.26 6.77 -31.36
N GLN A 57 22.54 5.85 -32.01
CA GLN A 57 21.48 5.05 -31.36
C GLN A 57 22.07 4.13 -30.30
N ALA A 58 23.14 3.40 -30.62
CA ALA A 58 23.80 2.49 -29.67
C ALA A 58 24.36 3.24 -28.45
N PHE A 59 24.90 4.44 -28.64
CA PHE A 59 25.32 5.31 -27.55
C PHE A 59 24.15 5.71 -26.66
N THR A 60 23.05 6.15 -27.27
CA THR A 60 21.83 6.55 -26.55
C THR A 60 21.26 5.39 -25.74
N ASP A 61 21.15 4.20 -26.35
CA ASP A 61 20.65 2.99 -25.68
C ASP A 61 21.53 2.58 -24.50
N ASN A 62 22.86 2.64 -24.66
CA ASN A 62 23.80 2.36 -23.59
C ASN A 62 23.72 3.40 -22.46
N PHE A 63 23.65 4.69 -22.80
CA PHE A 63 23.48 5.77 -21.82
C PHE A 63 22.20 5.59 -21.00
N MET A 64 21.08 5.33 -21.68
CA MET A 64 19.78 5.08 -21.04
C MET A 64 19.82 3.80 -20.18
N GLY A 65 20.46 2.74 -20.66
CA GLY A 65 20.65 1.49 -19.92
C GLY A 65 21.45 1.70 -18.63
N GLN A 66 22.60 2.37 -18.70
CA GLN A 66 23.43 2.68 -17.54
C GLN A 66 22.69 3.54 -16.51
N ARG A 67 21.95 4.55 -16.98
CA ARG A 67 21.15 5.41 -16.11
C ARG A 67 20.03 4.62 -15.43
N ASN A 68 19.33 3.76 -16.17
CA ASN A 68 18.21 2.96 -15.64
C ASN A 68 18.65 1.89 -14.64
N GLN A 69 19.93 1.51 -14.64
CA GLN A 69 20.52 0.58 -13.68
C GLN A 69 21.11 1.28 -12.45
N LYS A 70 21.29 2.60 -12.48
CA LYS A 70 21.86 3.34 -11.36
C LYS A 70 20.81 3.56 -10.26
N PRO A 71 21.14 3.26 -8.98
CA PRO A 71 20.31 3.60 -7.84
C PRO A 71 19.90 5.08 -7.81
N SER A 72 18.64 5.35 -7.51
CA SER A 72 18.09 6.70 -7.35
C SER A 72 17.76 6.99 -5.89
N ASP A 73 18.10 8.19 -5.42
CA ASP A 73 17.74 8.67 -4.08
C ASP A 73 16.22 8.81 -3.93
N ASP A 74 15.52 9.24 -4.99
CA ASP A 74 14.06 9.37 -5.02
C ASP A 74 13.36 8.01 -4.90
N PHE A 75 14.05 6.92 -5.26
CA PHE A 75 13.56 5.54 -5.08
C PHE A 75 14.26 4.81 -3.94
N HIS A 76 14.92 5.55 -3.05
CA HIS A 76 15.62 5.05 -1.86
C HIS A 76 16.59 3.90 -2.14
N GLY A 77 17.32 3.99 -3.25
CA GLY A 77 18.34 3.02 -3.64
C GLY A 77 17.90 2.03 -4.71
N LEU A 78 16.61 1.99 -5.08
CA LEU A 78 16.17 1.26 -6.27
C LEU A 78 16.58 2.04 -7.54
N SER A 79 16.96 1.34 -8.59
CA SER A 79 17.15 1.93 -9.91
C SER A 79 15.81 2.13 -10.62
N PRO A 80 15.72 3.00 -11.66
CA PRO A 80 14.52 3.11 -12.49
C PRO A 80 14.04 1.78 -13.09
N GLU A 81 14.96 0.89 -13.49
CA GLU A 81 14.63 -0.45 -13.97
C GLU A 81 13.99 -1.30 -12.87
N GLN A 82 14.56 -1.30 -11.66
CA GLN A 82 13.98 -2.02 -10.54
C GLN A 82 12.61 -1.45 -10.14
N MET A 83 12.45 -0.13 -10.17
CA MET A 83 11.18 0.53 -9.91
C MET A 83 10.12 0.14 -10.95
N HIS A 84 10.49 0.05 -12.23
CA HIS A 84 9.61 -0.43 -13.28
C HIS A 84 9.07 -1.84 -12.96
N HIS A 85 9.94 -2.74 -12.49
CA HIS A 85 9.53 -4.08 -12.05
C HIS A 85 8.67 -4.06 -10.79
N VAL A 86 8.98 -3.20 -9.80
CA VAL A 86 8.18 -3.02 -8.59
C VAL A 86 6.75 -2.59 -8.91
N LEU A 87 6.56 -1.70 -9.89
CA LEU A 87 5.26 -1.19 -10.28
C LEU A 87 4.48 -2.17 -11.17
N ASN A 88 5.13 -2.74 -12.19
CA ASN A 88 4.44 -3.45 -13.27
C ASN A 88 4.46 -4.98 -13.10
N PHE A 89 5.40 -5.51 -12.33
CA PHE A 89 5.64 -6.94 -12.17
C PHE A 89 5.86 -7.36 -10.69
N PRO A 90 5.01 -6.90 -9.75
CA PRO A 90 5.27 -7.04 -8.32
C PRO A 90 5.36 -8.50 -7.85
N PHE A 91 4.53 -9.39 -8.40
CA PHE A 91 4.52 -10.83 -8.06
C PHE A 91 5.27 -11.71 -9.07
N THR A 92 5.97 -11.13 -10.04
CA THR A 92 6.65 -11.86 -11.12
C THR A 92 8.11 -11.43 -11.32
N SER A 93 8.70 -10.77 -10.31
CA SER A 93 10.08 -10.29 -10.31
C SER A 93 10.90 -10.89 -9.16
N PRO A 94 11.17 -12.22 -9.16
CA PRO A 94 11.86 -12.90 -8.06
C PRO A 94 13.30 -12.42 -7.86
N HIS A 95 13.89 -11.74 -8.85
CA HIS A 95 15.20 -11.11 -8.70
C HIS A 95 15.18 -9.86 -7.80
N LEU A 96 14.00 -9.28 -7.52
CA LEU A 96 13.83 -8.15 -6.60
C LEU A 96 13.17 -8.55 -5.30
N VAL A 97 12.06 -9.28 -5.39
CA VAL A 97 11.27 -9.69 -4.24
C VAL A 97 10.62 -11.05 -4.52
N ASP A 98 10.68 -11.93 -3.54
CA ASP A 98 10.00 -13.22 -3.56
C ASP A 98 8.83 -13.23 -2.57
N PHE A 99 7.75 -13.88 -2.99
CA PHE A 99 6.53 -14.08 -2.19
C PHE A 99 6.36 -15.58 -1.96
N PRO A 100 6.66 -16.10 -0.76
CA PRO A 100 6.55 -17.52 -0.50
C PRO A 100 5.09 -18.01 -0.65
N GLU A 101 4.91 -19.15 -1.31
CA GLU A 101 3.59 -19.79 -1.44
C GLU A 101 3.04 -20.29 -0.10
N LYS A 102 3.93 -20.52 0.87
CA LYS A 102 3.63 -20.92 2.24
C LYS A 102 4.59 -20.24 3.20
N LEU A 103 4.05 -19.60 4.24
CA LEU A 103 4.85 -18.99 5.30
C LEU A 103 5.48 -20.03 6.23
N GLU A 104 6.68 -19.74 6.74
CA GLU A 104 7.41 -20.63 7.65
C GLU A 104 6.76 -20.75 9.04
N SER A 105 6.06 -19.71 9.48
CA SER A 105 5.35 -19.67 10.76
C SER A 105 3.91 -19.19 10.57
N LEU A 106 3.07 -19.39 11.60
CA LEU A 106 1.67 -18.99 11.54
C LEU A 106 1.57 -17.45 11.49
N PRO A 107 1.00 -16.87 10.42
CA PRO A 107 0.82 -15.42 10.32
C PRO A 107 -0.18 -14.90 11.35
N ASP A 108 0.21 -13.84 12.06
CA ASP A 108 -0.70 -13.02 12.85
C ASP A 108 -1.12 -11.79 12.04
N ALA A 109 -2.37 -11.79 11.57
CA ALA A 109 -2.91 -10.73 10.73
C ALA A 109 -4.41 -10.54 10.99
N PRO A 110 -4.90 -9.29 11.08
CA PRO A 110 -6.32 -9.00 11.31
C PRO A 110 -7.28 -9.71 10.33
N ILE A 111 -6.95 -9.72 9.03
CA ILE A 111 -7.75 -10.42 8.01
C ILE A 111 -7.88 -11.94 8.28
N LEU A 112 -6.87 -12.58 8.88
CA LEU A 112 -6.90 -14.01 9.18
C LEU A 112 -7.74 -14.32 10.41
N SER A 113 -7.71 -13.46 11.43
CA SER A 113 -8.60 -13.57 12.58
C SER A 113 -10.07 -13.52 12.13
N LEU A 114 -10.39 -12.60 11.22
CA LEU A 114 -11.73 -12.49 10.62
C LEU A 114 -12.07 -13.67 9.70
N LEU A 115 -11.10 -14.17 8.92
CA LEU A 115 -11.28 -15.38 8.12
C LEU A 115 -11.64 -16.58 8.99
N THR A 116 -10.95 -16.78 10.12
CA THR A 116 -11.21 -17.90 11.04
C THR A 116 -12.65 -17.85 11.54
N LEU A 117 -13.11 -16.70 12.03
CA LEU A 117 -14.51 -16.50 12.45
C LEU A 117 -15.49 -16.80 11.32
N LEU A 118 -15.19 -16.37 10.09
CA LEU A 118 -16.02 -16.61 8.92
C LEU A 118 -16.06 -18.10 8.51
N VAL A 119 -14.91 -18.78 8.53
CA VAL A 119 -14.80 -20.21 8.20
C VAL A 119 -15.58 -21.05 9.21
N GLU A 120 -15.45 -20.76 10.50
CA GLU A 120 -16.19 -21.41 11.57
C GLU A 120 -17.70 -21.22 11.43
N ALA A 121 -18.14 -20.00 11.16
CA ALA A 121 -19.56 -19.68 10.98
C ALA A 121 -20.17 -20.32 9.72
N ILE A 122 -19.38 -20.48 8.65
CA ILE A 122 -19.81 -21.20 7.44
C ILE A 122 -19.91 -22.71 7.74
N GLY A 123 -18.85 -23.30 8.30
CA GLY A 123 -18.76 -24.71 8.64
C GLY A 123 -19.18 -25.66 7.50
N GLU A 124 -19.61 -26.86 7.87
CA GLU A 124 -20.05 -27.88 6.90
C GLU A 124 -21.45 -27.61 6.33
N LYS A 125 -22.32 -26.96 7.10
CA LYS A 125 -23.73 -26.73 6.72
C LYS A 125 -23.92 -25.48 5.86
N GLY A 126 -22.90 -24.64 5.75
CA GLY A 126 -22.95 -23.35 5.07
C GLY A 126 -23.73 -22.29 5.84
N LEU A 127 -23.34 -21.03 5.67
CA LEU A 127 -23.99 -19.88 6.30
C LEU A 127 -25.09 -19.33 5.39
N LYS A 128 -26.32 -19.24 5.89
CA LYS A 128 -27.44 -18.67 5.12
C LYS A 128 -27.30 -17.14 5.11
N PRO A 129 -27.16 -16.46 3.95
CA PRO A 129 -27.15 -15.01 3.87
C PRO A 129 -28.51 -14.41 4.24
N THR A 130 -28.50 -13.11 4.48
CA THR A 130 -29.72 -12.28 4.50
C THR A 130 -30.37 -12.22 3.12
N ALA A 131 -31.58 -11.67 3.03
CA ALA A 131 -32.28 -11.48 1.75
C ALA A 131 -31.49 -10.64 0.74
N LYS A 132 -30.64 -9.71 1.21
CA LYS A 132 -29.77 -8.88 0.37
C LYS A 132 -28.46 -9.59 -0.03
N GLY A 133 -28.26 -10.84 0.38
CA GLY A 133 -27.03 -11.59 0.10
C GLY A 133 -25.87 -11.29 1.05
N ASN A 134 -26.11 -10.53 2.12
CA ASN A 134 -25.12 -10.16 3.15
C ASN A 134 -25.02 -11.21 4.27
N LEU A 135 -23.97 -11.14 5.08
CA LEU A 135 -23.78 -11.91 6.30
C LEU A 135 -24.93 -11.66 7.31
N PRO A 136 -25.39 -12.68 8.05
CA PRO A 136 -26.44 -12.51 9.06
C PRO A 136 -26.02 -11.60 10.20
N ARG A 137 -26.95 -10.74 10.63
CA ARG A 137 -26.74 -9.80 11.75
C ARG A 137 -26.15 -10.44 13.00
N ASN A 138 -26.70 -11.59 13.44
CA ASN A 138 -26.26 -12.22 14.67
C ASN A 138 -24.80 -12.68 14.57
N PHE A 139 -24.42 -13.27 13.44
CA PHE A 139 -23.02 -13.61 13.18
C PHE A 139 -22.13 -12.36 13.19
N CYS A 140 -22.51 -11.27 12.52
CA CYS A 140 -21.71 -10.04 12.54
C CYS A 140 -21.52 -9.48 13.96
N ARG A 141 -22.54 -9.54 14.82
CA ARG A 141 -22.45 -9.10 16.22
C ARG A 141 -21.51 -9.97 17.04
N GLU A 142 -21.64 -11.29 16.92
CA GLU A 142 -20.78 -12.25 17.62
C GLU A 142 -19.33 -12.12 17.16
N ALA A 143 -19.10 -12.00 15.85
CA ALA A 143 -17.78 -11.78 15.28
C ALA A 143 -17.17 -10.45 15.74
N ALA A 144 -17.95 -9.37 15.79
CA ALA A 144 -17.49 -8.06 16.27
C ALA A 144 -17.08 -8.10 17.75
N LEU A 145 -17.85 -8.80 18.60
CA LEU A 145 -17.51 -9.00 20.02
C LEU A 145 -16.25 -9.86 20.22
N ALA A 146 -16.00 -10.80 19.32
CA ALA A 146 -14.80 -11.65 19.36
C ALA A 146 -13.55 -10.94 18.83
N TYR A 147 -13.72 -10.00 17.88
CA TYR A 147 -12.62 -9.36 17.17
C TYR A 147 -12.20 -8.01 17.76
N TRP A 148 -13.16 -7.12 18.08
CA TRP A 148 -12.84 -5.81 18.66
C TRP A 148 -12.64 -5.93 20.17
N ASP A 149 -11.66 -5.19 20.70
CA ASP A 149 -11.56 -4.97 22.14
C ASP A 149 -12.76 -4.15 22.67
N GLU A 150 -12.91 -4.13 24.00
CA GLU A 150 -14.05 -3.48 24.65
C GLU A 150 -14.15 -1.97 24.33
N GLU A 151 -13.02 -1.27 24.22
CA GLU A 151 -13.00 0.16 23.94
C GLU A 151 -13.43 0.44 22.49
N THR A 152 -12.87 -0.33 21.56
CA THR A 152 -13.15 -0.27 20.12
C THR A 152 -14.61 -0.60 19.85
N TYR A 153 -15.13 -1.67 20.48
CA TYR A 153 -16.54 -2.03 20.38
C TYR A 153 -17.44 -0.88 20.84
N LYS A 154 -17.19 -0.33 22.05
CA LYS A 154 -17.96 0.81 22.59
C LYS A 154 -17.90 2.03 21.68
N ARG A 155 -16.74 2.29 21.06
CA ARG A 155 -16.54 3.42 20.14
C ARG A 155 -17.39 3.26 18.88
N TYR A 156 -17.30 2.12 18.19
CA TYR A 156 -18.06 1.87 16.96
C TYR A 156 -19.56 1.73 17.21
N THR A 157 -19.97 1.24 18.38
CA THR A 157 -21.39 1.13 18.76
C THR A 157 -21.88 2.29 19.60
N ARG A 158 -21.17 3.44 19.65
CA ARG A 158 -21.55 4.57 20.52
C ARG A 158 -22.94 5.12 20.22
N PHE A 159 -23.30 5.18 18.93
CA PHE A 159 -24.57 5.75 18.44
C PHE A 159 -25.47 4.69 17.78
N GLY A 160 -25.17 3.40 17.98
CA GLY A 160 -25.84 2.31 17.28
C GLY A 160 -25.43 0.93 17.79
N ASN A 161 -25.57 -0.07 16.95
CA ASN A 161 -25.09 -1.43 17.22
C ASN A 161 -24.72 -2.06 15.87
N VAL A 162 -24.04 -3.21 15.86
CA VAL A 162 -23.78 -3.96 14.63
C VAL A 162 -25.10 -4.58 14.18
N ASN A 163 -25.82 -3.93 13.26
CA ASN A 163 -27.16 -4.31 12.83
C ASN A 163 -27.17 -4.95 11.42
N LYS A 164 -26.17 -4.67 10.61
CA LYS A 164 -25.92 -5.24 9.28
C LYS A 164 -24.43 -5.47 9.08
N GLU A 165 -24.08 -6.27 8.06
CA GLU A 165 -22.69 -6.56 7.68
C GLU A 165 -21.84 -5.28 7.47
N GLU A 166 -22.41 -4.26 6.85
CA GLU A 166 -21.73 -2.98 6.60
C GLU A 166 -21.38 -2.20 7.88
N ASP A 167 -22.02 -2.50 9.01
CA ASP A 167 -21.67 -1.89 10.30
C ASP A 167 -20.39 -2.50 10.90
N PHE A 168 -19.91 -3.63 10.36
CA PHE A 168 -18.63 -4.26 10.68
C PHE A 168 -17.81 -4.45 9.41
N PHE A 169 -17.23 -3.34 8.97
CA PHE A 169 -16.70 -3.21 7.62
C PHE A 169 -15.44 -4.06 7.37
N GLU A 170 -14.63 -4.33 8.39
CA GLU A 170 -13.47 -5.22 8.30
C GLU A 170 -13.89 -6.66 7.97
N LEU A 171 -14.96 -7.16 8.60
CA LEU A 171 -15.53 -8.47 8.28
C LEU A 171 -16.15 -8.49 6.87
N HIS A 172 -16.83 -7.40 6.47
CA HIS A 172 -17.35 -7.25 5.13
C HIS A 172 -16.25 -7.36 4.07
N VAL A 173 -15.17 -6.59 4.23
CA VAL A 173 -13.99 -6.60 3.35
C VAL A 173 -13.36 -7.99 3.34
N THR A 174 -13.19 -8.62 4.50
CA THR A 174 -12.66 -9.99 4.59
C THR A 174 -13.50 -10.96 3.75
N ARG A 175 -14.83 -10.94 3.89
CA ARG A 175 -15.71 -11.80 3.06
C ARG A 175 -15.49 -11.53 1.57
N VAL A 176 -15.44 -10.27 1.13
CA VAL A 176 -15.24 -9.91 -0.28
C VAL A 176 -13.91 -10.46 -0.79
N VAL A 177 -12.81 -10.22 -0.08
CA VAL A 177 -11.47 -10.67 -0.47
C VAL A 177 -11.38 -12.20 -0.50
N VAL A 178 -11.97 -12.89 0.47
CA VAL A 178 -12.00 -14.37 0.52
C VAL A 178 -12.86 -14.95 -0.60
N GLU A 179 -13.92 -14.25 -1.02
CA GLU A 179 -14.75 -14.60 -2.18
C GLU A 179 -13.98 -14.39 -3.51
N LEU A 180 -13.31 -13.25 -3.67
CA LEU A 180 -12.40 -12.97 -4.80
C LEU A 180 -11.27 -14.00 -4.88
N ALA A 181 -10.74 -14.42 -3.74
CA ALA A 181 -9.74 -15.48 -3.67
C ALA A 181 -10.29 -16.87 -4.06
N GLY A 182 -11.60 -17.03 -4.25
CA GLY A 182 -12.24 -18.30 -4.59
C GLY A 182 -12.27 -19.30 -3.42
N LEU A 183 -12.10 -18.82 -2.19
CA LEU A 183 -12.08 -19.66 -1.00
C LEU A 183 -13.47 -19.89 -0.43
N ILE A 184 -14.38 -18.93 -0.64
CA ILE A 184 -15.82 -19.10 -0.39
C ILE A 184 -16.61 -18.82 -1.65
N ARG A 185 -17.84 -19.35 -1.72
CA ARG A 185 -18.79 -19.01 -2.78
C ARG A 185 -20.22 -19.15 -2.30
N LYS A 186 -21.16 -18.53 -3.02
CA LYS A 186 -22.59 -18.78 -2.85
C LYS A 186 -23.01 -20.03 -3.64
N TYR A 187 -23.66 -20.99 -2.99
CA TYR A 187 -24.21 -22.18 -3.60
C TYR A 187 -25.55 -22.54 -2.96
N LYS A 188 -26.58 -22.80 -3.78
CA LYS A 188 -27.96 -23.10 -3.32
C LYS A 188 -28.44 -22.16 -2.20
N GLY A 189 -28.18 -20.86 -2.35
CA GLY A 189 -28.60 -19.83 -1.40
C GLY A 189 -27.86 -19.82 -0.06
N ARG A 190 -26.65 -20.40 0.02
CA ARG A 190 -25.77 -20.36 1.21
C ARG A 190 -24.35 -20.00 0.83
N PHE A 191 -23.63 -19.33 1.72
CA PHE A 191 -22.17 -19.30 1.66
C PHE A 191 -21.63 -20.68 2.02
N ILE A 192 -20.71 -21.19 1.21
CA ILE A 192 -20.01 -22.46 1.44
C ILE A 192 -18.51 -22.28 1.26
N LEU A 193 -17.73 -23.06 2.00
CA LEU A 193 -16.29 -23.19 1.76
C LEU A 193 -16.08 -23.92 0.43
N SER A 194 -15.20 -23.40 -0.42
CA SER A 194 -14.81 -24.08 -1.64
C SER A 194 -14.00 -25.35 -1.32
N ARG A 195 -13.92 -26.29 -2.28
CA ARG A 195 -13.06 -27.48 -2.14
C ARG A 195 -11.62 -27.08 -1.87
N GLU A 196 -11.19 -26.01 -2.52
CA GLU A 196 -9.84 -25.47 -2.40
C GLU A 196 -9.57 -24.91 -1.01
N CYS A 197 -10.50 -24.13 -0.44
CA CYS A 197 -10.37 -23.63 0.93
C CYS A 197 -10.24 -24.79 1.94
N ARG A 198 -11.09 -25.81 1.83
CA ARG A 198 -11.02 -27.00 2.70
C ARG A 198 -9.67 -27.74 2.56
N ARG A 199 -9.15 -27.85 1.34
CA ARG A 199 -7.85 -28.46 1.06
C ARG A 199 -6.70 -27.68 1.71
N LEU A 200 -6.67 -26.36 1.53
CA LEU A 200 -5.64 -25.50 2.11
C LEU A 200 -5.69 -25.54 3.65
N LEU A 201 -6.88 -25.43 4.25
CA LEU A 201 -7.07 -25.51 5.70
C LEU A 201 -6.60 -26.86 6.29
N SER A 202 -6.76 -27.97 5.55
CA SER A 202 -6.38 -29.31 6.03
C SER A 202 -4.89 -29.62 5.88
N ASN A 203 -4.22 -29.04 4.88
CA ASN A 203 -2.82 -29.34 4.58
C ASN A 203 -1.86 -28.40 5.31
N ASP A 204 -1.93 -27.11 4.96
CA ASP A 204 -0.94 -26.11 5.35
C ASP A 204 -1.55 -24.98 6.20
N GLY A 205 -2.87 -25.02 6.39
CA GLY A 205 -3.60 -24.05 7.20
C GLY A 205 -3.48 -22.62 6.69
N LEU A 206 -3.51 -21.67 7.63
CA LEU A 206 -3.47 -20.23 7.34
C LEU A 206 -2.14 -19.79 6.67
N GLN A 207 -1.06 -20.56 6.82
CA GLN A 207 0.25 -20.25 6.24
C GLN A 207 0.26 -20.26 4.71
N SER A 208 -0.60 -21.09 4.10
CA SER A 208 -0.80 -21.14 2.64
C SER A 208 -1.92 -20.22 2.14
N ILE A 209 -2.85 -19.86 3.01
CA ILE A 209 -3.98 -18.99 2.67
C ILE A 209 -3.53 -17.53 2.65
N TYR A 210 -2.67 -17.11 3.58
CA TYR A 210 -2.24 -15.72 3.69
C TYR A 210 -1.60 -15.16 2.42
N PRO A 211 -0.59 -15.81 1.79
CA PRO A 211 0.02 -15.29 0.55
C PRO A 211 -1.02 -15.09 -0.57
N ARG A 212 -1.99 -16.01 -0.67
CA ARG A 212 -3.10 -15.90 -1.63
C ARG A 212 -4.00 -14.70 -1.33
N LEU A 213 -4.35 -14.47 -0.07
CA LEU A 213 -5.15 -13.30 0.32
C LEU A 213 -4.40 -11.99 0.09
N LEU A 214 -3.10 -11.94 0.41
CA LEU A 214 -2.26 -10.77 0.18
C LEU A 214 -2.23 -10.38 -1.30
N LYS A 215 -2.02 -11.36 -2.19
CA LYS A 215 -2.03 -11.14 -3.63
C LYS A 215 -3.39 -10.64 -4.13
N VAL A 216 -4.48 -11.29 -3.72
CA VAL A 216 -5.84 -10.89 -4.11
C VAL A 216 -6.19 -9.50 -3.60
N TYR A 217 -5.79 -9.17 -2.37
CA TYR A 217 -6.02 -7.84 -1.79
C TYR A 217 -5.25 -6.76 -2.56
N ALA A 218 -3.99 -7.04 -2.94
CA ALA A 218 -3.16 -6.09 -3.66
C ALA A 218 -3.61 -5.88 -5.11
N GLU A 219 -3.98 -6.94 -5.84
CA GLU A 219 -4.23 -6.86 -7.30
C GLU A 219 -5.71 -6.77 -7.70
N GLN A 220 -6.64 -7.32 -6.90
CA GLN A 220 -8.03 -7.53 -7.35
C GLN A 220 -9.06 -6.75 -6.54
N PHE A 221 -8.83 -6.57 -5.24
CA PHE A 221 -9.74 -5.80 -4.40
C PHE A 221 -9.54 -4.29 -4.66
N ASN A 222 -10.62 -3.55 -4.90
CA ASN A 222 -10.56 -2.09 -5.06
C ASN A 222 -10.36 -1.41 -3.69
N TRP A 223 -9.21 -0.79 -3.47
CA TRP A 223 -8.90 -0.13 -2.20
C TRP A 223 -9.79 1.08 -1.91
N GLY A 224 -10.22 1.82 -2.93
CA GLY A 224 -11.12 2.97 -2.80
C GLY A 224 -12.52 2.61 -2.29
N TYR A 225 -12.90 1.32 -2.37
CA TYR A 225 -14.14 0.82 -1.78
C TYR A 225 -14.24 1.08 -0.26
N ARG A 226 -13.11 1.31 0.42
CA ARG A 226 -13.05 1.43 1.87
C ARG A 226 -13.08 2.86 2.43
N ASP A 227 -13.00 3.89 1.61
CA ASP A 227 -12.76 5.25 2.13
C ASP A 227 -13.60 6.37 1.50
N GLY A 228 -14.28 6.11 0.38
CA GLY A 228 -15.17 7.10 -0.25
C GLY A 228 -14.46 8.29 -0.89
N TYR A 229 -13.13 8.28 -1.00
CA TYR A 229 -12.39 9.25 -1.83
C TYR A 229 -12.55 8.91 -3.31
N ALA A 230 -12.22 9.87 -4.18
CA ALA A 230 -12.13 9.65 -5.61
C ALA A 230 -11.17 8.50 -5.97
N GLU A 231 -11.33 8.00 -7.20
CA GLU A 231 -10.43 7.00 -7.77
C GLU A 231 -9.01 7.57 -7.85
N ALA A 232 -8.06 6.85 -7.25
CA ALA A 232 -6.64 7.20 -7.25
C ALA A 232 -5.84 5.89 -7.43
N PRO A 233 -5.93 5.27 -8.63
CA PRO A 233 -5.46 3.91 -8.88
C PRO A 233 -3.95 3.76 -8.66
N PHE A 234 -3.17 4.84 -8.85
CA PHE A 234 -1.73 4.76 -8.74
C PHE A 234 -1.25 4.42 -7.33
N ILE A 235 -1.98 4.84 -6.28
CA ILE A 235 -1.64 4.50 -4.88
C ILE A 235 -1.63 2.97 -4.67
N GLN A 236 -2.63 2.27 -5.20
CA GLN A 236 -2.70 0.81 -5.14
C GLN A 236 -1.69 0.17 -6.10
N HIS A 237 -1.51 0.72 -7.30
CA HIS A 237 -0.52 0.23 -8.27
C HIS A 237 0.90 0.19 -7.68
N ALA A 238 1.26 1.22 -6.89
CA ALA A 238 2.56 1.33 -6.24
C ALA A 238 2.61 0.72 -4.82
N PHE A 239 1.73 -0.24 -4.49
CA PHE A 239 1.70 -0.85 -3.16
C PHE A 239 3.06 -1.45 -2.75
N LEU A 240 3.76 -2.10 -3.69
CA LEU A 240 5.02 -2.79 -3.40
C LEU A 240 6.12 -1.81 -3.03
N PHE A 241 6.13 -0.61 -3.63
CA PHE A 241 7.04 0.46 -3.20
C PHE A 241 6.72 0.95 -1.78
N SER A 242 5.45 1.03 -1.42
CA SER A 242 5.08 1.39 -0.05
C SER A 242 5.54 0.33 0.96
N LEU A 243 5.42 -0.96 0.62
CA LEU A 243 5.97 -2.05 1.44
C LEU A 243 7.50 -2.01 1.48
N TYR A 244 8.18 -1.63 0.40
CA TYR A 244 9.62 -1.40 0.38
C TYR A 244 10.04 -0.34 1.40
N LEU A 245 9.34 0.81 1.42
CA LEU A 245 9.60 1.88 2.38
C LEU A 245 9.39 1.43 3.83
N ILE A 246 8.29 0.72 4.11
CA ILE A 246 8.02 0.15 5.44
C ILE A 246 9.09 -0.86 5.83
N ASN A 247 9.53 -1.69 4.87
CA ASN A 247 10.56 -2.67 5.13
C ASN A 247 11.89 -2.03 5.53
N ARG A 248 12.27 -0.95 4.82
CA ARG A 248 13.53 -0.24 4.99
C ARG A 248 13.59 0.65 6.23
N TYR A 249 12.47 1.29 6.61
CA TYR A 249 12.47 2.35 7.63
C TYR A 249 11.56 2.09 8.84
N GLY A 250 10.77 1.03 8.79
CA GLY A 250 9.72 0.75 9.77
C GLY A 250 10.16 -0.02 11.00
N ASP A 251 11.45 -0.35 11.19
CA ASP A 251 11.91 -1.05 12.41
C ASP A 251 11.55 -0.26 13.70
N ASP A 252 11.57 1.07 13.59
CA ASP A 252 11.09 1.99 14.62
C ASP A 252 9.76 2.65 14.21
N TRP A 253 9.06 3.21 15.20
CA TRP A 253 7.87 4.02 14.95
C TRP A 253 8.22 5.25 14.11
N ARG A 254 7.54 5.39 12.97
CA ARG A 254 7.64 6.56 12.07
C ARG A 254 6.27 7.20 11.89
N PRO A 255 6.17 8.54 11.78
CA PRO A 255 4.91 9.18 11.42
C PRO A 255 4.50 8.77 10.00
N ALA A 256 3.19 8.68 9.74
CA ALA A 256 2.67 8.39 8.39
C ALA A 256 3.18 9.39 7.34
N ALA A 257 3.30 10.67 7.74
CA ALA A 257 3.90 11.73 6.93
C ALA A 257 5.28 11.39 6.37
N PHE A 258 6.08 10.57 7.06
CA PHE A 258 7.36 10.10 6.54
C PHE A 258 7.16 9.25 5.27
N TYR A 259 6.21 8.33 5.25
CA TYR A 259 5.94 7.49 4.08
C TYR A 259 5.25 8.28 2.98
N GLU A 260 4.32 9.18 3.33
CA GLU A 260 3.69 10.09 2.39
C GLU A 260 4.71 10.97 1.65
N ASP A 261 5.66 11.57 2.38
CA ASP A 261 6.68 12.44 1.80
C ASP A 261 7.60 11.67 0.84
N ASN A 262 8.04 10.47 1.25
CA ASN A 262 8.89 9.62 0.41
C ASN A 262 8.14 9.11 -0.84
N PHE A 263 6.85 8.81 -0.71
CA PHE A 263 6.03 8.43 -1.86
C PHE A 263 5.84 9.60 -2.83
N LEU A 264 5.55 10.81 -2.34
CA LEU A 264 5.43 12.00 -3.19
C LEU A 264 6.74 12.41 -3.84
N GLN A 265 7.87 12.18 -3.16
CA GLN A 265 9.19 12.39 -3.75
C GLN A 265 9.43 11.46 -4.95
N ALA A 266 9.05 10.18 -4.83
CA ALA A 266 9.16 9.22 -5.92
C ALA A 266 8.16 9.51 -7.06
N PHE A 267 6.94 9.94 -6.72
CA PHE A 267 5.81 10.03 -7.65
C PHE A 267 5.02 11.33 -7.51
N PRO A 268 5.61 12.50 -7.82
CA PRO A 268 4.93 13.79 -7.66
C PRO A 268 3.67 13.94 -8.53
N ALA A 269 3.63 13.25 -9.69
CA ALA A 269 2.51 13.28 -10.62
C ALA A 269 1.22 12.61 -10.07
N VAL A 270 1.30 11.85 -8.96
CA VAL A 270 0.11 11.27 -8.31
C VAL A 270 -0.87 12.34 -7.82
N LEU A 271 -0.39 13.58 -7.62
CA LEU A 271 -1.22 14.71 -7.25
C LEU A 271 -2.23 15.09 -8.34
N ASP A 272 -1.98 14.74 -9.60
CA ASP A 272 -2.90 14.98 -10.71
C ASP A 272 -4.11 14.02 -10.70
N GLU A 273 -4.02 12.90 -9.95
CA GLU A 273 -5.12 11.93 -9.82
C GLU A 273 -6.10 12.26 -8.69
N VAL A 274 -5.74 13.16 -7.77
CA VAL A 274 -6.55 13.42 -6.57
C VAL A 274 -7.37 14.70 -6.70
N GLU A 275 -8.55 14.70 -6.07
CA GLU A 275 -9.40 15.88 -6.01
C GLU A 275 -8.74 17.02 -5.24
N HIS A 276 -8.87 18.24 -5.79
CA HIS A 276 -8.45 19.44 -5.12
C HIS A 276 -9.59 20.01 -4.27
N TYR A 277 -9.33 20.18 -2.97
CA TYR A 277 -10.24 20.83 -2.03
C TYR A 277 -9.72 22.25 -1.75
N PRO A 278 -10.44 23.33 -2.16
CA PRO A 278 -9.94 24.70 -2.08
C PRO A 278 -9.53 25.18 -0.68
N ASP A 279 -10.16 24.62 0.36
CA ASP A 279 -9.91 24.97 1.76
C ASP A 279 -8.80 24.10 2.41
N CYS A 280 -8.14 23.23 1.65
CA CYS A 280 -7.11 22.31 2.12
C CYS A 280 -5.79 22.50 1.36
N PRO A 281 -4.66 22.07 1.94
CA PRO A 281 -3.40 21.97 1.20
C PRO A 281 -3.56 21.12 -0.07
N PRO A 282 -2.85 21.46 -1.17
CA PRO A 282 -3.00 20.76 -2.46
C PRO A 282 -2.76 19.24 -2.39
N ASP A 283 -1.93 18.77 -1.46
CA ASP A 283 -1.58 17.36 -1.26
C ASP A 283 -2.42 16.67 -0.17
N TRP A 284 -3.35 17.37 0.48
CA TRP A 284 -4.12 16.84 1.60
C TRP A 284 -4.95 15.61 1.24
N ALA A 285 -5.62 15.64 0.08
CA ALA A 285 -6.43 14.53 -0.40
C ALA A 285 -5.58 13.29 -0.65
N PHE A 286 -4.43 13.47 -1.30
CA PHE A 286 -3.44 12.41 -1.50
C PHE A 286 -2.98 11.83 -0.16
N ARG A 287 -2.52 12.67 0.78
CA ARG A 287 -1.98 12.19 2.07
C ARG A 287 -3.01 11.38 2.85
N SER A 288 -4.24 11.89 2.90
CA SER A 288 -5.35 11.20 3.56
C SER A 288 -5.68 9.87 2.89
N CYS A 289 -5.76 9.87 1.56
CA CYS A 289 -6.01 8.69 0.75
C CYS A 289 -4.89 7.64 0.89
N TYR A 290 -3.62 8.05 0.76
CA TYR A 290 -2.44 7.20 0.93
C TYR A 290 -2.42 6.55 2.32
N THR A 291 -2.58 7.35 3.37
CA THR A 291 -2.54 6.83 4.74
C THR A 291 -3.68 5.85 5.00
N LEU A 292 -4.91 6.16 4.56
CA LEU A 292 -6.04 5.25 4.76
C LEU A 292 -5.90 3.99 3.91
N ARG A 293 -5.66 4.09 2.60
CA ARG A 293 -5.61 2.94 1.70
C ARG A 293 -4.41 2.05 1.97
N THR A 294 -3.23 2.64 2.04
CA THR A 294 -1.96 1.92 2.09
C THR A 294 -1.56 1.52 3.50
N LEU A 295 -1.61 2.45 4.46
CA LEU A 295 -1.08 2.19 5.80
C LEU A 295 -2.12 1.49 6.67
N VAL A 296 -3.32 2.06 6.79
CA VAL A 296 -4.37 1.53 7.68
C VAL A 296 -5.09 0.33 7.06
N ASN A 297 -5.68 0.51 5.88
CA ASN A 297 -6.57 -0.49 5.29
C ASN A 297 -5.80 -1.64 4.63
N PHE A 298 -4.52 -1.47 4.30
CA PHE A 298 -3.69 -2.52 3.72
C PHE A 298 -2.61 -3.01 4.68
N ALA A 299 -1.59 -2.21 4.99
CA ALA A 299 -0.44 -2.70 5.75
C ALA A 299 -0.80 -3.16 7.18
N ASP A 300 -1.61 -2.39 7.91
CA ASP A 300 -2.10 -2.78 9.25
C ASP A 300 -3.08 -3.97 9.17
N PHE A 301 -4.05 -3.89 8.27
CA PHE A 301 -5.08 -4.93 8.12
C PHE A 301 -4.53 -6.30 7.67
N MET A 302 -3.46 -6.29 6.88
CA MET A 302 -2.72 -7.48 6.46
C MET A 302 -1.65 -7.92 7.48
N GLY A 303 -1.48 -7.21 8.60
CA GLY A 303 -0.49 -7.53 9.65
C GLY A 303 0.96 -7.27 9.24
N LEU A 304 1.21 -6.55 8.15
CA LEU A 304 2.55 -6.22 7.64
C LEU A 304 3.20 -5.09 8.45
N ALA A 305 2.37 -4.19 8.98
CA ALA A 305 2.77 -3.12 9.88
C ALA A 305 1.74 -3.00 11.00
N LYS A 306 2.09 -2.29 12.07
CA LYS A 306 1.15 -1.76 13.04
C LYS A 306 0.96 -0.28 12.76
N VAL A 307 -0.30 0.15 12.66
CA VAL A 307 -0.64 1.56 12.54
C VAL A 307 -1.47 2.02 13.72
N GLU A 308 -1.06 3.13 14.31
CA GLU A 308 -1.75 3.71 15.46
C GLU A 308 -2.08 5.17 15.19
N ARG A 309 -3.32 5.53 15.48
CA ARG A 309 -3.72 6.94 15.52
C ARG A 309 -3.07 7.60 16.73
N VAL A 310 -2.40 8.72 16.49
CA VAL A 310 -1.84 9.58 17.52
C VAL A 310 -2.77 10.77 17.65
N ASP A 311 -3.27 11.02 18.86
CA ASP A 311 -4.17 12.14 19.11
C ASP A 311 -3.51 13.47 18.71
N GLY A 312 -4.09 14.13 17.71
CA GLY A 312 -3.71 15.48 17.31
C GLY A 312 -4.29 16.53 18.25
N LYS A 313 -3.69 17.73 18.26
CA LYS A 313 -4.23 18.88 19.02
C LYS A 313 -5.53 19.43 18.44
N LYS A 314 -5.89 19.04 17.20
CA LYS A 314 -7.09 19.49 16.48
C LYS A 314 -7.92 18.31 15.99
N LEU A 315 -9.23 18.50 15.95
CA LEU A 315 -10.25 17.50 15.56
C LEU A 315 -10.06 16.92 14.14
N TYR A 316 -9.37 17.62 13.25
CA TYR A 316 -9.14 17.22 11.86
C TYR A 316 -7.71 16.75 11.56
N GLU A 317 -6.81 16.79 12.54
CA GLU A 317 -5.43 16.29 12.40
C GLU A 317 -5.39 14.83 12.82
N TYR A 318 -5.73 13.93 11.90
CA TYR A 318 -5.55 12.49 12.08
C TYR A 318 -4.07 12.14 11.83
N ASN A 319 -3.25 12.25 12.86
CA ASN A 319 -1.87 11.81 12.78
C ASN A 319 -1.81 10.29 13.01
N TYR A 320 -1.02 9.59 12.21
CA TYR A 320 -0.77 8.18 12.40
C TYR A 320 0.73 7.94 12.56
N ARG A 321 1.07 6.89 13.30
CA ARG A 321 2.42 6.32 13.34
C ARG A 321 2.37 4.88 12.87
N VAL A 322 3.44 4.44 12.22
CA VAL A 322 3.58 3.13 11.59
C VAL A 322 4.84 2.47 12.12
N LYS A 323 4.77 1.17 12.41
CA LYS A 323 5.92 0.33 12.72
C LYS A 323 5.79 -0.99 11.99
N LYS A 324 6.84 -1.45 11.32
CA LYS A 324 6.91 -2.74 10.66
C LYS A 324 6.67 -3.88 11.66
N LEU A 325 5.92 -4.90 11.23
CA LEU A 325 5.73 -6.13 11.98
C LEU A 325 6.57 -7.28 11.40
N PRO A 326 6.91 -8.31 12.20
CA PRO A 326 7.69 -9.45 11.72
C PRO A 326 7.11 -10.15 10.49
N LEU A 327 5.78 -10.15 10.35
CA LEU A 327 5.10 -10.78 9.22
C LEU A 327 5.51 -10.18 7.86
N LEU A 328 5.90 -8.90 7.79
CA LEU A 328 6.38 -8.33 6.52
C LEU A 328 7.63 -9.06 6.00
N ASN A 329 8.57 -9.40 6.88
CA ASN A 329 9.79 -10.13 6.50
C ASN A 329 9.50 -11.60 6.16
N LEU A 330 8.43 -12.19 6.71
CA LEU A 330 8.02 -13.56 6.39
C LEU A 330 7.25 -13.63 5.08
N ALA A 331 6.50 -12.58 4.76
CA ALA A 331 5.63 -12.53 3.59
C ALA A 331 6.34 -12.02 2.33
N LEU A 332 7.44 -11.26 2.48
CA LEU A 332 8.22 -10.69 1.39
C LEU A 332 9.71 -10.85 1.67
N HIS A 333 10.42 -11.52 0.77
CA HIS A 333 11.88 -11.64 0.81
C HIS A 333 12.51 -10.73 -0.24
N TRP A 334 13.12 -9.64 0.20
CA TRP A 334 13.81 -8.70 -0.68
C TRP A 334 15.19 -9.22 -1.04
N ASN A 335 15.48 -9.29 -2.34
CA ASN A 335 16.75 -9.77 -2.91
C ASN A 335 17.68 -8.63 -3.33
N VAL A 336 17.27 -7.39 -3.11
CA VAL A 336 18.09 -6.19 -3.30
C VAL A 336 18.79 -5.81 -1.99
N LEU A 337 20.02 -5.31 -2.09
CA LEU A 337 20.72 -4.74 -0.93
C LEU A 337 19.94 -3.50 -0.46
N MET A 338 19.42 -3.57 0.77
CA MET A 338 18.66 -2.50 1.41
C MET A 338 19.56 -1.66 2.29
#